data_AF-A0A3M1KJ81-F1
#
_entry.id   AF-A0A3M1KJ81-F1
#
_cell.length_a   1.000
_cell.length_b   1.000
_cell.length_c   1.000
_cell.angle_alpha   90.00
_cell.angle_beta   90.00
_cell.angle_gamma   90.00
#
_symmetry.space_group_name_H-M   'P 1'
#
loop_
_entity.id
_entity.type
_entity.pdbx_description
1 polymer ?
#
loop_
_entity_poly.entity_id
_entity_poly.type
_entity_poly.pdbx_seq_one_letter_code
_entity_poly.pdbx_strand_id
1 'polypeptide(L)' 'LEHAAVKLAAKGCDWIVANDVSAAGGAMGGAHNRVWLLRKEGSESEEWPKMTKEEVARRLAREIAAFLTGPEHREAAE' A
#
# COMPACT_ATOMS: atom_id res chain seq x y z
N LEU A 1 -1.85 11.70 3.78
CA LEU A 1 -1.64 10.54 4.69
C LEU A 1 -2.74 10.44 5.74
N GLU A 2 -3.16 11.54 6.37
CA GLU A 2 -4.25 11.54 7.36
C GLU A 2 -5.55 10.87 6.88
N HIS A 3 -6.03 11.21 5.67
CA HIS A 3 -7.20 10.55 5.10
C HIS A 3 -7.04 9.04 4.91
N ALA A 4 -5.82 8.57 4.64
CA ALA A 4 -5.53 7.15 4.49
C ALA A 4 -5.53 6.46 5.87
N ALA A 5 -4.94 7.08 6.89
CA ALA A 5 -4.95 6.58 8.26
C ALA A 5 -6.38 6.43 8.82
N VAL A 6 -7.23 7.44 8.61
CA VAL A 6 -8.66 7.37 9.00
C VAL A 6 -9.36 6.22 8.29
N LYS A 7 -9.13 6.03 6.99
CA LYS A 7 -9.72 4.93 6.22
C LYS A 7 -9.18 3.57 6.65
N LEU A 8 -7.90 3.45 6.99
CA LEU A 8 -7.31 2.22 7.49
C LEU A 8 -8.00 1.77 8.78
N ALA A 9 -8.12 2.69 9.74
CA ALA A 9 -8.79 2.44 11.00
C ALA A 9 -10.28 2.11 10.82
N ALA A 10 -11.00 2.89 10.00
CA ALA A 10 -12.43 2.70 9.78
C ALA A 10 -12.78 1.41 9.01
N LYS A 11 -11.91 0.97 8.09
CA LYS A 11 -12.13 -0.25 7.29
C LYS A 11 -11.60 -1.50 7.98
N GLY A 12 -10.79 -1.36 9.03
CA GLY A 12 -10.19 -2.49 9.73
C GLY A 12 -9.24 -3.33 8.87
N CYS A 13 -8.71 -2.76 7.77
CA CYS A 13 -7.75 -3.45 6.92
C CYS A 13 -6.39 -3.55 7.60
N ASP A 14 -5.58 -4.54 7.22
CA ASP A 14 -4.19 -4.61 7.64
C ASP A 14 -3.39 -3.49 6.99
N TRP A 15 -3.57 -3.28 5.68
CA TRP A 15 -2.87 -2.25 4.92
C TRP A 15 -3.81 -1.33 4.16
N ILE A 16 -3.34 -0.12 3.85
CA ILE A 16 -3.95 0.76 2.85
C ILE A 16 -2.89 1.35 1.93
N VAL A 17 -3.13 1.25 0.62
CA VAL A 17 -2.29 1.90 -0.39
C VAL A 17 -2.90 3.25 -0.71
N ALA A 18 -2.24 4.32 -0.29
CA ALA A 18 -2.65 5.68 -0.56
C ALA A 18 -1.92 6.21 -1.79
N ASN A 19 -2.63 6.55 -2.87
CA ASN A 19 -2.03 7.21 -4.01
C ASN A 19 -2.08 8.74 -3.88
N ASP A 20 -1.11 9.43 -4.48
CA ASP A 20 -1.25 10.85 -4.80
C ASP A 20 -2.46 11.02 -5.73
N VAL A 21 -3.34 11.97 -5.43
CA VAL A 21 -4.55 12.28 -6.23
C VAL A 21 -4.54 13.71 -6.77
N SER A 22 -3.44 14.43 -6.56
CA SER A 22 -3.30 15.80 -7.04
C SER A 22 -3.32 15.86 -8.57
N ALA A 23 -3.80 16.99 -9.11
CA ALA A 23 -3.80 17.24 -10.54
C ALA A 23 -2.37 17.18 -11.12
N ALA A 24 -1.37 17.65 -10.37
CA ALA A 24 0.04 17.58 -10.73
C ALA A 24 0.60 16.14 -10.73
N GLY A 25 0.02 15.24 -9.94
CA GLY A 25 0.41 13.84 -9.83
C GLY A 25 -0.05 12.95 -11.00
N GLY A 26 -1.00 13.41 -11.82
CA GLY A 26 -1.50 12.67 -12.99
C GLY A 26 -2.27 11.38 -12.64
N ALA A 27 -2.79 11.27 -11.42
CA ALA A 27 -3.25 10.01 -10.84
C ALA A 27 -4.54 9.45 -11.47
N MET A 28 -5.48 10.31 -11.87
CA MET A 28 -6.66 9.89 -12.61
C MET A 28 -6.35 9.80 -14.10
N GLY A 29 -5.95 8.61 -14.54
CA GLY A 29 -5.74 8.27 -15.96
C GLY A 29 -4.28 8.17 -16.42
N GLY A 30 -3.31 8.62 -15.62
CA GLY A 30 -1.88 8.50 -15.96
C GLY A 30 -1.30 7.10 -15.79
N ALA A 31 -0.19 6.81 -16.48
CA ALA A 31 0.54 5.54 -16.36
C ALA A 31 1.44 5.45 -15.11
N HIS A 32 1.65 6.57 -14.42
CA HIS A 32 2.55 6.67 -13.28
C HIS A 32 1.80 7.05 -12.01
N ASN A 33 2.32 6.64 -10.86
CA ASN A 33 1.77 6.96 -9.57
C ASN A 33 2.89 7.11 -8.52
N ARG A 34 2.67 7.99 -7.54
CA ARG A 34 3.42 8.02 -6.28
C ARG A 34 2.46 7.50 -5.21
N VAL A 35 2.89 6.52 -4.43
CA VAL A 35 2.01 5.87 -3.45
C VAL A 35 2.70 5.74 -2.10
N TRP A 36 1.89 5.65 -1.05
CA TRP A 36 2.32 5.34 0.29
C TRP A 36 1.61 4.07 0.75
N LEU A 37 2.37 3.10 1.23
CA LEU A 37 1.84 1.92 1.88
C LEU A 37 1.80 2.17 3.38
N LEU A 38 0.60 2.21 3.94
CA LEU A 38 0.39 2.31 5.39
C LEU A 38 0.00 0.92 5.89
N ARG A 39 0.66 0.47 6.95
CA ARG A 39 0.38 -0.79 7.63
C ARG A 39 -0.27 -0.48 8.99
N LYS A 40 -1.15 -1.36 9.45
CA LYS A 40 -1.86 -1.24 10.73
C LYS A 40 -0.90 -1.38 11.91
N GLU A 41 0.09 -2.24 11.77
CA GLU A 41 1.24 -2.36 12.67
C GLU A 41 2.41 -1.51 12.17
N GLY A 42 2.99 -0.72 13.06
CA GLY A 42 3.99 0.29 12.74
C GLY A 42 3.34 1.52 12.14
N SER A 43 3.27 2.60 12.92
CA SER A 43 2.66 3.89 12.53
C SER A 43 3.37 4.61 11.36
N GLU A 44 4.31 3.95 10.68
CA GLU A 44 5.14 4.54 9.64
C GLU A 44 4.59 4.19 8.26
N SER A 45 4.34 5.23 7.46
CA SER A 45 4.02 5.07 6.05
C SER A 45 5.29 4.87 5.24
N GLU A 46 5.33 3.83 4.41
CA GLU A 46 6.40 3.62 3.46
C GLU A 46 6.09 4.36 2.16
N GLU A 47 6.96 5.29 1.77
CA GLU A 47 6.81 5.99 0.50
C GLU A 47 7.40 5.18 -0.66
N TRP A 48 6.60 5.00 -1.71
CA TRP A 48 7.08 4.57 -3.02
C TRP A 48 7.10 5.80 -3.94
N PRO A 49 8.27 6.13 -4.51
CA PRO A 49 8.42 7.31 -5.36
C PRO A 49 7.55 7.18 -6.62
N LYS A 50 7.58 8.20 -7.48
CA LYS A 50 6.85 8.15 -8.75
C LYS A 50 7.36 6.98 -9.60
N MET A 51 6.49 6.01 -9.82
CA MET A 51 6.76 4.76 -10.54
C MET A 51 5.63 4.49 -11.55
N THR A 52 5.85 3.60 -12.50
CA THR A 52 4.76 3.11 -13.36
C THR A 52 3.74 2.31 -12.54
N LYS A 53 2.49 2.26 -13.01
CA LYS A 53 1.45 1.42 -12.39
C LYS A 53 1.84 -0.07 -12.40
N GLU A 54 2.55 -0.55 -13.43
CA GLU A 54 3.02 -1.93 -13.43
C GLU A 54 4.09 -2.19 -12.37
N GLU A 55 5.01 -1.24 -12.14
CA GLU A 55 6.00 -1.37 -11.07
C GLU A 55 5.37 -1.34 -9.68
N VAL A 56 4.40 -0.45 -9.46
CA VAL A 56 3.61 -0.41 -8.21
C VAL A 56 2.90 -1.74 -8.01
N ALA A 57 2.26 -2.29 -9.04
CA ALA A 57 1.57 -3.58 -8.96
C ALA A 57 2.53 -4.73 -8.65
N ARG A 58 3.68 -4.81 -9.33
CA ARG A 58 4.71 -5.83 -9.08
C ARG A 58 5.26 -5.75 -7.65
N ARG A 59 5.54 -4.54 -7.16
CA ARG A 59 6.02 -4.34 -5.79
C ARG A 59 4.94 -4.75 -4.79
N LEU A 60 3.71 -4.29 -4.95
CA LEU A 60 2.59 -4.62 -4.08
C LEU A 60 2.32 -6.13 -4.00
N ALA A 61 2.38 -6.84 -5.13
CA ALA A 61 2.21 -8.29 -5.16
C ALA A 61 3.28 -9.02 -4.34
N ARG A 62 4.54 -8.57 -4.39
CA ARG A 62 5.63 -9.12 -3.57
C ARG A 62 5.43 -8.86 -2.08
N GLU A 63 5.03 -7.64 -1.72
CA GLU A 63 4.74 -7.28 -0.33
C GLU A 63 3.60 -8.14 0.23
N ILE A 64 2.50 -8.29 -0.51
CA ILE A 64 1.37 -9.13 -0.10
C ILE A 64 1.81 -10.59 0.09
N ALA A 65 2.59 -11.14 -0.85
CA ALA A 65 3.09 -12.51 -0.73
C ALA A 65 3.99 -12.68 0.50
N ALA A 66 4.89 -11.72 0.76
CA ALA A 66 5.74 -11.73 1.94
C ALA A 66 4.95 -11.65 3.24
N PHE A 67 3.91 -10.80 3.28
CA PHE A 67 3.01 -10.67 4.43
C PHE A 67 2.28 -11.99 4.72
N LEU A 68 1.64 -12.59 3.72
CA LEU A 68 0.86 -13.82 3.88
C LEU A 68 1.70 -15.07 4.17
N THR A 69 2.99 -15.08 3.81
CA THR A 69 3.91 -16.20 4.03
C THR A 69 4.91 -15.96 5.17
N GLY A 70 4.78 -14.82 5.86
CA GLY A 70 5.57 -14.48 7.04
C GLY A 70 5.35 -15.47 8.19
N PRO A 71 6.30 -15.56 9.14
CA PRO A 71 6.24 -16.52 10.25
C PRO A 71 4.92 -16.45 11.03
N GLU A 72 4.34 -15.26 11.15
CA GLU A 72 3.09 -14.98 11.89
C GLU A 72 1.84 -15.57 11.21
N HIS A 73 1.92 -15.90 9.92
CA HIS A 73 0.80 -16.47 9.15
C HIS A 73 1.01 -17.94 8.74
N ARG A 74 2.18 -18.55 9.01
CA ARG A 74 2.47 -19.96 8.64
C ARG A 74 1.73 -20.98 9.50
N GLU A 75 1.42 -20.67 10.77
CA GLU A 75 0.73 -21.59 11.68
C GLU A 75 -0.74 -21.85 11.32
N ALA A 76 -1.36 -21.02 10.47
CA ALA A 76 -2.75 -21.20 10.06
C ALA A 76 -2.94 -22.15 8.86
N ALA A 77 -1.85 -22.69 8.30
CA ALA A 77 -1.85 -23.52 7.10
C ALA A 77 -1.55 -25.01 7.34
N GLU A 78 -1.42 -25.44 8.61
CA GLU A 78 -1.30 -26.85 9.04
C GLU A 78 -2.55 -27.31 9.80
#